data_AF-A0A7C3PHW5-F1
#
_entry.id   AF-A0A7C3PHW5-F1
#
_cell.length_a   1.000
_cell.length_b   1.000
_cell.length_c   1.000
_cell.angle_alpha   90.00
_cell.angle_beta   90.00
_cell.angle_gamma   90.00
#
_symmetry.space_group_name_H-M   'P 1'
#
loop_
_entity.id
_entity.type
_entity.pdbx_description
1 polymer ?
#
loop_
_entity_poly.entity_id
_entity_poly.type
_entity_poly.pdbx_seq_one_letter_code
_entity_poly.pdbx_strand_id
1 'polypeptide(L)'
;MTYSSTQNPVEALGNALNLAQEIRQQAEATEQFTSILAQVPQTPETAELLTLLWNEVLSARRSAAFWQQLSDIEKHMTDKLAANHFQLQQNYLRLMQEQ
;
A
#
# COMPACT_ATOMS: atom_id res chain seq x y z
N MET A 1 -3.02 -39.58 15.96
CA MET A 1 -2.26 -38.39 16.39
C MET A 1 -1.47 -37.89 15.20
N THR A 2 -1.97 -36.89 14.49
CA THR A 2 -1.31 -36.30 13.32
C THR A 2 -0.67 -34.99 13.75
N TYR A 3 0.66 -34.94 13.63
CA TYR A 3 1.48 -33.78 13.92
C TYR A 3 1.08 -32.64 12.96
N SER A 4 0.30 -31.67 13.44
CA SER A 4 0.09 -30.42 12.72
C SER A 4 1.44 -29.74 12.58
N SER A 5 1.88 -29.57 11.34
CA SER A 5 3.01 -28.75 10.97
C SER A 5 2.73 -27.31 11.41
N THR A 6 3.11 -26.95 12.63
CA THR A 6 3.11 -25.58 13.12
C THR A 6 4.08 -24.80 12.24
N GLN A 7 3.55 -24.10 11.25
CA GLN A 7 4.27 -23.03 10.55
C GLN A 7 4.91 -22.13 11.61
N ASN A 8 6.19 -21.84 11.43
CA ASN A 8 6.92 -20.97 12.34
C ASN A 8 6.18 -19.62 12.43
N PRO A 9 5.73 -19.17 13.61
CA PRO A 9 4.93 -17.95 13.75
C PRO A 9 5.66 -16.71 13.20
N VAL A 10 6.99 -16.74 13.17
CA VAL A 10 7.81 -15.67 12.58
C VAL A 10 7.68 -15.65 11.05
N GLU A 11 7.68 -16.80 10.39
CA GLU A 11 7.49 -16.90 8.94
C GLU A 11 6.06 -16.53 8.54
N ALA A 12 5.07 -16.97 9.32
CA ALA A 12 3.68 -16.60 9.13
C ALA A 12 3.47 -15.08 9.28
N LEU A 13 4.12 -14.45 10.28
CA LEU A 13 4.08 -13.00 10.45
C LEU A 13 4.78 -12.27 9.29
N GLY A 14 5.90 -12.80 8.80
CA GLY A 14 6.56 -12.30 7.60
C GLY A 14 5.65 -12.30 6.37
N ASN A 15 4.88 -13.37 6.18
CA ASN A 15 3.89 -13.46 5.11
C ASN A 15 2.75 -12.45 5.29
N ALA A 16 2.19 -12.33 6.49
CA ALA A 16 1.17 -11.33 6.79
C ALA A 16 1.70 -9.90 6.52
N LEU A 17 2.94 -9.60 6.90
CA LEU A 17 3.59 -8.33 6.61
C LEU A 17 3.84 -8.11 5.12
N ASN A 18 4.07 -9.15 4.32
CA ASN A 18 4.18 -9.03 2.88
C ASN A 18 2.82 -8.76 2.23
N LEU A 19 1.77 -9.48 2.63
CA LEU A 19 0.41 -9.23 2.16
C LEU A 19 -0.06 -7.82 2.50
N ALA A 20 0.29 -7.33 3.70
CA ALA A 20 -0.01 -5.96 4.12
C ALA A 20 0.66 -4.86 3.27
N GLN A 21 1.61 -5.19 2.38
CA GLN A 21 2.18 -4.21 1.44
C GLN A 21 1.14 -3.76 0.42
N GLU A 22 0.24 -4.67 0.05
CA GLU A 22 -0.84 -4.37 -0.88
C GLU A 22 -2.09 -3.91 -0.12
N ILE A 23 -2.55 -2.68 -0.37
CA ILE A 23 -3.76 -2.14 0.28
C ILE A 23 -4.95 -3.09 0.11
N ARG A 24 -5.09 -3.72 -1.07
CA ARG A 24 -6.20 -4.63 -1.37
C ARG A 24 -6.19 -5.90 -0.52
N GLN A 25 -5.03 -6.29 0.00
CA GLN A 25 -4.83 -7.52 0.76
C GLN A 25 -4.69 -7.24 2.27
N GLN A 26 -4.87 -6.00 2.73
CA GLN A 26 -4.75 -5.65 4.15
C GLN A 26 -5.76 -6.37 5.06
N ALA A 27 -6.96 -6.65 4.55
CA ALA A 27 -7.96 -7.42 5.30
C ALA A 27 -7.47 -8.86 5.55
N GLU A 28 -7.02 -9.54 4.49
CA GLU A 28 -6.45 -10.88 4.57
C GLU A 28 -5.19 -10.93 5.45
N ALA A 29 -4.31 -9.93 5.33
CA ALA A 29 -3.13 -9.80 6.18
C ALA A 29 -3.49 -9.67 7.67
N THR A 30 -4.56 -8.93 7.98
CA THR A 30 -5.04 -8.74 9.36
C THR A 30 -5.67 -10.01 9.92
N GLU A 31 -6.40 -10.76 9.10
CA GLU A 31 -6.92 -12.09 9.48
C GLU A 31 -5.77 -13.06 9.80
N GLN A 32 -4.73 -13.09 8.95
CA GLN A 32 -3.54 -13.92 9.21
C GLN A 32 -2.82 -13.49 10.49
N PHE A 33 -2.62 -12.18 10.70
CA PHE A 33 -2.02 -11.66 11.93
C PHE A 33 -2.82 -12.07 13.18
N THR A 34 -4.15 -11.96 13.13
CA THR A 34 -5.03 -12.34 14.25
C THR A 34 -4.95 -13.84 14.53
N SER A 35 -4.90 -14.66 13.47
CA SER A 35 -4.71 -16.11 13.59
C SER A 35 -3.36 -16.47 14.23
N ILE A 36 -2.29 -15.75 13.89
CA ILE A 36 -0.97 -15.94 14.51
C ILE A 36 -0.99 -15.53 15.98
N LEU A 37 -1.59 -14.38 16.30
CA LEU A 37 -1.74 -13.89 17.68
C LEU A 37 -2.47 -14.91 18.56
N ALA A 38 -3.50 -15.58 18.03
CA ALA A 38 -4.25 -16.61 18.74
C ALA A 38 -3.44 -17.90 19.00
N GLN A 39 -2.39 -18.16 18.21
CA GLN A 39 -1.57 -19.38 18.30
C GLN A 39 -0.33 -19.20 19.19
N VAL A 40 0.13 -17.96 19.39
CA VAL A 40 1.32 -17.68 20.19
C VAL A 40 0.93 -17.47 21.65
N PRO A 41 1.59 -18.14 22.62
CA PRO A 41 1.36 -17.87 24.04
C PRO A 41 1.73 -16.42 24.37
N GLN A 42 0.76 -15.63 24.82
CA GLN A 42 0.94 -14.21 25.14
C GLN A 42 0.09 -13.83 26.36
N THR A 43 0.47 -12.78 27.07
CA THR A 43 -0.43 -12.12 28.03
C THR A 43 -1.40 -11.20 27.29
N PRO A 44 -2.57 -10.86 27.88
CA PRO A 44 -3.51 -9.92 27.28
C PRO A 44 -2.86 -8.57 26.92
N GLU A 45 -2.01 -8.06 27.81
CA GLU A 45 -1.27 -6.81 27.61
C GLU A 45 -0.33 -6.90 26.40
N THR A 46 0.36 -8.02 26.23
CA THR A 46 1.27 -8.21 25.10
C THR A 46 0.51 -8.34 23.78
N ALA A 47 -0.65 -8.99 23.79
CA ALA A 47 -1.52 -9.09 22.62
C ALA A 47 -2.06 -7.71 22.18
N GLU A 48 -2.43 -6.86 23.15
CA GLU A 48 -2.88 -5.49 22.89
C GLU A 48 -1.75 -4.62 22.29
N LEU A 49 -0.54 -4.70 22.87
CA LEU A 49 0.64 -4.02 22.32
C LEU A 49 0.96 -4.45 20.89
N LEU A 50 0.92 -5.75 20.60
CA LEU A 50 1.15 -6.28 19.26
C LEU A 50 0.07 -5.80 18.27
N THR A 51 -1.19 -5.73 18.71
CA THR A 51 -2.30 -5.22 17.90
C THR A 51 -2.13 -3.73 17.58
N LEU A 52 -1.69 -2.93 18.56
CA LEU A 52 -1.37 -1.52 18.33
C LEU A 52 -0.25 -1.34 17.32
N LEU A 53 0.84 -2.11 17.45
CA LEU A 53 1.96 -2.06 16.51
C LEU A 53 1.53 -2.48 15.09
N TRP A 54 0.68 -3.50 14.98
CA TRP A 54 0.14 -3.93 13.69
C TRP A 54 -0.68 -2.82 13.01
N ASN A 55 -1.56 -2.17 13.76
CA ASN A 55 -2.38 -1.07 13.24
C ASN A 55 -1.52 0.10 12.76
N GLU A 56 -0.44 0.42 13.46
CA GLU A 56 0.48 1.48 13.05
C GLU A 56 1.21 1.12 11.74
N VAL A 57 1.65 -0.13 11.59
CA VAL A 57 2.25 -0.63 10.34
C VAL A 57 1.28 -0.47 9.16
N LEU A 58 0.00 -0.83 9.35
CA LEU A 58 -1.02 -0.67 8.31
C LEU A 58 -1.25 0.80 7.95
N SER A 59 -1.31 1.67 8.97
CA SER A 59 -1.50 3.12 8.79
C SER A 59 -0.36 3.75 8.00
N ALA A 60 0.89 3.41 8.35
CA ALA A 60 2.08 3.89 7.65
C ALA A 60 2.09 3.46 6.17
N ARG A 61 1.72 2.19 5.89
CA ARG A 61 1.69 1.66 4.51
C ARG A 61 0.59 2.29 3.67
N ARG A 62 -0.59 2.49 4.24
CA ARG A 62 -1.68 3.24 3.57
C ARG A 62 -1.25 4.66 3.23
N SER A 63 -0.54 5.31 4.14
CA SER A 63 -0.03 6.67 3.94
C SER A 63 1.01 6.72 2.80
N ALA A 64 1.96 5.78 2.78
CA ALA A 64 2.95 5.68 1.72
C ALA A 64 2.30 5.45 0.34
N ALA A 65 1.34 4.54 0.26
CA ALA A 65 0.62 4.28 -0.97
C ALA A 65 -0.25 5.47 -1.44
N PHE A 66 -0.83 6.22 -0.50
CA PHE A 66 -1.54 7.45 -0.81
C PHE A 66 -0.59 8.51 -1.41
N TRP A 67 0.59 8.71 -0.82
CA TRP A 67 1.60 9.62 -1.37
C TRP A 67 2.07 9.22 -2.77
N GLN A 68 2.23 7.92 -3.00
CA GLN A 68 2.57 7.41 -4.33
C GLN A 68 1.48 7.75 -5.35
N GLN A 69 0.21 7.48 -5.02
CA GLN A 69 -0.92 7.81 -5.88
C GLN A 69 -1.01 9.32 -6.18
N LEU A 70 -0.76 10.16 -5.18
CA LEU A 70 -0.76 11.61 -5.35
C LEU A 70 0.34 12.05 -6.33
N SER A 71 1.55 11.51 -6.17
CA SER A 71 2.69 11.80 -7.06
C SER A 71 2.40 11.35 -8.51
N ASP A 72 1.79 10.18 -8.68
CA ASP A 72 1.43 9.66 -10.00
C ASP A 72 0.38 10.56 -10.69
N ILE A 73 -0.60 11.08 -9.93
CA ILE A 73 -1.60 12.03 -10.44
C ILE A 73 -0.95 13.36 -10.82
N GLU A 74 -0.06 13.89 -9.97
CA GLU A 74 0.67 15.14 -10.23
C GLU A 74 1.48 15.05 -11.52
N LYS A 75 2.20 13.94 -11.70
CA LYS A 75 2.96 13.66 -12.92
C LYS A 75 2.05 13.64 -14.15
N HIS A 76 0.94 12.91 -14.08
CA HIS A 76 -0.03 12.84 -15.19
C HIS A 76 -0.64 14.19 -15.55
N MET A 77 -0.92 15.04 -14.55
CA MET A 77 -1.40 16.40 -14.79
C MET A 77 -0.35 17.26 -15.47
N THR A 78 0.90 17.17 -15.02
CA THR A 78 2.04 17.89 -15.60
C THR A 78 2.24 17.50 -17.07
N ASP A 79 2.23 16.20 -17.37
CA ASP A 79 2.39 15.68 -18.73
C ASP A 79 1.26 16.18 -19.65
N LYS A 80 0.01 16.18 -19.16
CA LYS A 80 -1.14 16.72 -19.91
C LYS A 80 -1.02 18.23 -20.17
N LEU A 81 -0.57 18.99 -19.18
CA LEU A 81 -0.37 20.44 -19.33
C LEU A 81 0.71 20.73 -20.36
N ALA A 82 1.84 20.03 -20.30
CA ALA A 82 2.92 20.17 -21.29
C ALA A 82 2.43 19.83 -22.71
N ALA A 83 1.68 18.73 -22.87
CA ALA A 83 1.09 18.34 -24.15
C ALA A 83 0.12 19.39 -24.70
N ASN A 84 -0.78 19.91 -23.86
CA ASN A 84 -1.72 20.98 -24.25
C ASN A 84 -0.98 22.27 -24.66
N HIS A 85 0.06 22.64 -23.91
CA HIS A 85 0.84 23.83 -24.22
C HIS A 85 1.57 23.72 -25.57
N PHE A 86 2.15 22.54 -25.86
CA PHE A 86 2.78 22.28 -27.14
C PHE A 86 1.77 22.33 -28.30
N GLN A 87 0.60 21.72 -28.14
CA GLN A 87 -0.47 21.78 -29.14
C GLN A 87 -0.96 23.21 -29.37
N LEU A 88 -1.09 24.02 -28.32
CA LEU A 88 -1.48 25.43 -28.43
C LEU A 88 -0.44 26.22 -29.23
N GLN A 89 0.85 26.05 -28.94
CA GLN A 89 1.94 26.67 -29.70
C GLN A 89 1.91 26.26 -31.17
N GLN A 90 1.71 24.97 -31.45
CA GLN A 90 1.64 24.47 -32.82
C GLN A 90 0.44 25.04 -33.59
N ASN A 91 -0.72 25.13 -32.94
CA ASN A 91 -1.92 25.75 -33.54
C ASN A 91 -1.71 27.25 -33.79
N TYR A 92 -1.10 27.96 -32.86
CA TYR A 92 -0.79 29.38 -33.03
C TYR A 92 0.18 29.62 -34.19
N LEU A 93 1.23 28.81 -34.31
CA LEU A 93 2.17 28.88 -35.43
C LEU A 93 1.49 28.60 -36.77
N ARG A 94 0.58 27.61 -36.82
CA ARG A 94 -0.20 27.32 -38.05
C ARG A 94 -1.08 28.51 -38.43
N LEU A 95 -1.82 29.08 -37.48
CA LEU A 95 -2.68 30.24 -37.73
C LEU A 95 -1.90 31.46 -38.24
N MET A 96 -0.69 31.69 -37.73
CA MET A 96 0.19 32.76 -38.20
C MET A 96 0.77 32.52 -39.61
N GLN A 97 0.83 31.28 -40.08
CA GLN A 97 1.29 30.94 -41.43
C GLN A 97 0.16 30.96 -42.48
N GLU A 98 -1.09 30.85 -42.03
CA GLU A 98 -2.29 30.90 -42.88
C GLU A 98 -2.79 32.34 -43.11
N GLN A 99 -2.26 33.33 -42.38
CA GLN A 99 -2.46 34.78 -42.60
C GLN A 99 -1.39 35.37 -43.51
#